data_AF-A0A7Z9L8U4-F1
#
_entry.id   AF-A0A7Z9L8U4-F1
#
_cell.length_a   1.000
_cell.length_b   1.000
_cell.length_c   1.000
_cell.angle_alpha   90.00
_cell.angle_beta   90.00
_cell.angle_gamma   90.00
#
_symmetry.space_group_name_H-M   'P 1'
#
loop_
_entity.id
_entity.type
_entity.pdbx_description
1 polymer ?
#
loop_
_entity_poly.entity_id
_entity_poly.type
_entity_poly.pdbx_seq_one_letter_code
_entity_poly.pdbx_strand_id
1 'polypeptide(L)'
;RADVRGSIEAIQKELGKLAHPEVQVKVLQASVGGITAADVTLAHASSAVVIGFNVVPDEAARILADERQVEIRRYSIIYNITDDIKLMLEGKLRPEERVVELGHALVKRVFTVSRHGAIAGCYVAQGNVERGCRIRVNRDGRTIGDYRLDSLRREKDDVKEVARGFECGIKLVGFNDIKQDDVLEAYKIEEVARTL
;
A
#
# COMPACT_ATOMS: atom_id res chain seq x y z
N ARG A 1 -13.89 -1.81 -28.33
CA ARG A 1 -14.81 -2.01 -29.48
C ARG A 1 -16.14 -1.34 -29.17
N ALA A 2 -16.85 -0.80 -30.17
CA ALA A 2 -18.16 -0.19 -29.97
C ALA A 2 -19.09 -0.40 -31.16
N ASP A 3 -20.39 -0.20 -30.94
CA ASP A 3 -21.46 -0.29 -31.94
C ASP A 3 -21.32 0.74 -33.07
N VAL A 4 -20.95 1.97 -32.72
CA VAL A 4 -20.77 3.07 -33.67
C VAL A 4 -19.52 3.90 -33.34
N ARG A 5 -19.05 4.66 -34.33
CA ARG A 5 -17.86 5.52 -34.18
C ARG A 5 -18.05 6.61 -33.12
N GLY A 6 -19.25 7.21 -33.02
CA GLY A 6 -19.53 8.25 -32.04
C GLY A 6 -19.34 7.78 -30.59
N SER A 7 -19.69 6.51 -30.29
CA SER A 7 -19.45 5.89 -28.98
C SER A 7 -17.96 5.82 -28.66
N ILE A 8 -17.12 5.50 -29.65
CA ILE A 8 -15.66 5.45 -29.48
C ILE A 8 -15.11 6.83 -29.11
N GLU A 9 -15.50 7.85 -29.86
CA GLU A 9 -15.03 9.22 -29.66
C GLU A 9 -15.46 9.75 -28.28
N ALA A 10 -16.70 9.47 -27.87
CA ALA A 10 -17.21 9.82 -26.55
C ALA A 10 -16.42 9.12 -25.43
N ILE A 11 -16.20 7.80 -25.55
CA ILE A 11 -15.42 7.03 -24.56
C ILE A 11 -14.00 7.58 -24.46
N GLN A 12 -13.30 7.77 -25.59
CA GLN A 12 -11.93 8.27 -25.60
C GLN A 12 -11.81 9.66 -24.96
N LYS A 13 -12.79 10.54 -25.21
CA LYS A 13 -12.86 11.86 -24.58
C LYS A 13 -12.99 11.75 -23.05
N GLU A 14 -13.86 10.87 -22.56
CA GLU A 14 -14.03 10.68 -21.12
C GLU A 14 -12.81 10.03 -20.47
N LEU A 15 -12.18 9.04 -21.12
CA LEU A 15 -10.94 8.42 -20.64
C LEU A 15 -9.77 9.42 -20.61
N GLY A 16 -9.72 10.36 -21.56
CA GLY A 16 -8.71 11.42 -21.56
C GLY A 16 -8.78 12.35 -20.35
N LYS A 17 -9.91 12.40 -19.64
CA LYS A 17 -10.04 13.16 -18.39
C LYS A 17 -9.44 12.45 -17.18
N LEU A 18 -9.16 11.14 -17.27
CA LEU A 18 -8.62 10.32 -16.18
C LEU A 18 -7.09 10.41 -16.06
N ALA A 19 -6.51 11.58 -16.31
CA ALA A 19 -5.06 11.77 -16.25
C ALA A 19 -4.58 11.78 -14.80
N HIS A 20 -3.57 10.96 -14.48
CA HIS A 20 -2.90 10.93 -13.18
C HIS A 20 -1.37 10.90 -13.39
N PRO A 21 -0.56 11.55 -12.52
CA PRO A 21 0.90 11.56 -12.68
C PRO A 21 1.56 10.19 -12.53
N GLU A 22 1.02 9.28 -11.71
CA GLU A 22 1.61 7.96 -11.46
C GLU A 22 1.06 6.84 -12.35
N VAL A 23 -0.12 7.01 -12.94
CA VAL A 23 -0.81 5.98 -13.75
C VAL A 23 -1.46 6.63 -14.97
N GLN A 24 -1.37 5.96 -16.13
CA GLN A 24 -1.94 6.47 -17.37
C GLN A 24 -2.78 5.41 -18.06
N VAL A 25 -3.90 5.84 -18.63
CA VAL A 25 -4.75 5.01 -19.49
C VAL A 25 -4.25 5.13 -20.92
N LYS A 26 -3.90 4.00 -21.55
CA LYS A 26 -3.53 3.94 -22.96
C LYS A 26 -4.51 3.05 -23.72
N VAL A 27 -5.15 3.61 -24.74
CA VAL A 27 -5.99 2.85 -25.67
C VAL A 27 -5.11 2.25 -26.75
N LEU A 28 -5.02 0.91 -26.80
CA LEU A 28 -4.21 0.20 -27.80
C LEU A 28 -4.89 0.12 -29.16
N GLN A 29 -6.21 -0.14 -29.16
CA GLN A 29 -7.02 -0.29 -30.35
C GLN A 29 -8.45 0.17 -30.10
N ALA A 30 -9.01 0.90 -31.05
CA ALA A 30 -10.41 1.31 -31.03
C ALA A 30 -11.02 1.13 -32.42
N SER A 31 -12.12 0.39 -32.49
CA SER A 31 -12.75 0.03 -33.77
C SER A 31 -14.23 -0.28 -33.56
N VAL A 32 -15.00 -0.11 -34.63
CA VAL A 32 -16.44 -0.40 -34.69
C VAL A 32 -16.66 -1.91 -34.91
N GLY A 33 -17.75 -2.43 -34.36
CA GLY A 33 -18.18 -3.82 -34.52
C GLY A 33 -17.92 -4.70 -33.29
N GLY A 34 -18.29 -5.98 -33.42
CA GLY A 34 -18.13 -7.00 -32.39
C GLY A 34 -16.68 -7.22 -31.94
N ILE A 35 -16.52 -7.89 -30.80
CA ILE A 35 -15.19 -8.26 -30.28
C ILE A 35 -14.76 -9.57 -30.94
N THR A 36 -13.55 -9.60 -31.45
CA THR A 36 -12.97 -10.71 -32.22
C THR A 36 -11.81 -11.38 -31.50
N ALA A 37 -11.42 -12.57 -31.92
CA ALA A 37 -10.24 -13.27 -31.41
C ALA A 37 -8.93 -12.46 -31.57
N ALA A 38 -8.85 -11.58 -32.57
CA ALA A 38 -7.71 -10.68 -32.77
C ALA A 38 -7.61 -9.65 -31.64
N ASP A 39 -8.75 -9.11 -31.16
CA ASP A 39 -8.77 -8.18 -30.02
C ASP A 39 -8.27 -8.86 -28.75
N VAL A 40 -8.71 -10.10 -28.51
CA VAL A 40 -8.28 -10.90 -27.35
C VAL A 40 -6.78 -11.23 -27.43
N THR A 41 -6.27 -11.53 -28.63
CA THR A 41 -4.83 -11.77 -28.83
C THR A 41 -3.99 -10.55 -28.51
N LEU A 42 -4.40 -9.37 -29.00
CA LEU A 42 -3.71 -8.12 -28.69
C LEU A 42 -3.74 -7.80 -27.20
N ALA A 43 -4.90 -8.00 -26.55
CA ALA A 43 -5.08 -7.77 -25.13
C ALA A 43 -4.19 -8.69 -24.28
N HIS A 44 -4.13 -9.98 -24.61
CA HIS A 44 -3.24 -10.94 -23.94
C HIS A 44 -1.77 -10.52 -24.05
N ALA A 45 -1.30 -10.22 -25.26
CA ALA A 45 0.08 -9.82 -25.51
C ALA A 45 0.50 -8.53 -24.78
N SER A 46 -0.47 -7.69 -24.43
CA SER A 46 -0.24 -6.39 -23.80
C SER A 46 -0.68 -6.33 -22.33
N SER A 47 -1.13 -7.45 -21.75
CA SER A 47 -1.76 -7.52 -20.42
C SER A 47 -2.86 -6.46 -20.23
N ALA A 48 -3.72 -6.30 -21.25
CA ALA A 48 -4.78 -5.30 -21.30
C ALA A 48 -6.18 -5.92 -21.12
N VAL A 49 -7.15 -5.08 -20.77
CA VAL A 49 -8.57 -5.44 -20.68
C VAL A 49 -9.28 -5.07 -21.98
N VAL A 50 -10.21 -5.92 -22.44
CA VAL A 50 -11.04 -5.64 -23.61
C VAL A 50 -12.37 -5.01 -23.18
N ILE A 51 -12.70 -3.85 -23.75
CA ILE A 51 -13.95 -3.14 -23.49
C ILE A 51 -14.85 -3.21 -24.72
N GLY A 52 -16.10 -3.68 -24.53
CA GLY A 52 -17.17 -3.67 -25.52
C GLY A 52 -18.29 -2.72 -25.12
N PHE A 53 -18.55 -1.70 -25.92
CA PHE A 53 -19.70 -0.81 -25.74
C PHE A 53 -20.83 -1.15 -26.71
N ASN A 54 -21.98 -1.58 -26.20
CA ASN A 54 -23.14 -2.06 -26.97
C ASN A 54 -22.81 -3.16 -27.99
N VAL A 55 -21.74 -3.93 -27.74
CA VAL A 55 -21.29 -5.02 -28.61
C VAL A 55 -21.01 -6.28 -27.79
N VAL A 56 -21.04 -7.41 -28.48
CA VAL A 56 -20.76 -8.73 -27.89
C VAL A 56 -19.54 -9.36 -28.55
N PRO A 57 -18.81 -10.24 -27.83
CA PRO A 57 -17.78 -11.06 -28.45
C PRO A 57 -18.38 -12.15 -29.32
N ASP A 58 -17.70 -12.46 -30.42
CA ASP A 58 -17.97 -13.68 -31.18
C ASP A 58 -17.54 -14.93 -30.39
N GLU A 59 -17.92 -16.11 -30.87
CA GLU A 59 -17.65 -17.37 -30.16
C GLU A 59 -16.16 -17.65 -30.02
N ALA A 60 -15.37 -17.37 -31.07
CA ALA A 60 -13.93 -17.55 -31.05
C ALA A 60 -13.25 -16.64 -30.02
N ALA A 61 -13.72 -15.40 -29.87
CA ALA A 61 -13.24 -14.46 -28.86
C ALA A 61 -13.55 -14.92 -27.44
N ARG A 62 -14.74 -15.50 -27.19
CA ARG A 62 -15.10 -16.03 -25.85
C ARG A 62 -14.19 -17.16 -25.44
N ILE A 63 -14.07 -18.19 -26.29
CA ILE A 63 -13.23 -19.36 -26.04
C ILE A 63 -11.79 -18.91 -25.78
N LEU A 64 -11.25 -18.04 -26.65
CA LEU A 64 -9.87 -17.59 -26.51
C LEU A 64 -9.65 -16.72 -25.27
N ALA A 65 -10.65 -15.93 -24.87
CA ALA A 65 -10.57 -15.11 -23.67
C ALA A 65 -10.52 -15.97 -22.41
N ASP A 66 -11.33 -17.03 -22.34
CA ASP A 66 -11.33 -17.99 -21.24
C ASP A 66 -10.00 -18.75 -21.18
N GLU A 67 -9.49 -19.23 -22.32
CA GLU A 67 -8.20 -19.93 -22.41
C GLU A 67 -7.02 -19.07 -21.97
N ARG A 68 -6.99 -17.79 -22.39
CA ARG A 68 -5.88 -16.86 -22.14
C ARG A 68 -6.07 -16.00 -20.91
N GLN A 69 -7.16 -16.23 -20.17
CA GLN A 69 -7.57 -15.44 -19.01
C GLN A 69 -7.60 -13.93 -19.30
N VAL A 70 -8.08 -13.56 -20.48
CA VAL A 70 -8.24 -12.16 -20.88
C VAL A 70 -9.62 -11.69 -20.45
N GLU A 71 -9.65 -10.59 -19.70
CA GLU A 71 -10.90 -10.02 -19.25
C GLU A 71 -11.62 -9.25 -20.37
N ILE A 72 -12.87 -9.63 -20.66
CA ILE A 72 -13.77 -8.90 -21.55
C ILE A 72 -14.90 -8.27 -20.73
N ARG A 73 -14.93 -6.95 -20.68
CA ARG A 73 -16.00 -6.18 -20.02
C ARG A 73 -16.94 -5.53 -21.02
N ARG A 74 -18.23 -5.67 -20.79
CA ARG A 74 -19.29 -5.12 -21.66
C ARG A 74 -20.07 -4.04 -20.94
N TYR A 75 -20.35 -2.97 -21.66
CA TYR A 75 -21.03 -1.80 -21.13
C TYR A 75 -22.06 -1.29 -22.13
N SER A 76 -23.08 -0.62 -21.59
CA SER A 76 -24.05 0.17 -22.36
C SER A 76 -24.10 1.63 -21.90
N ILE A 77 -23.35 1.97 -20.85
CA ILE A 77 -23.29 3.31 -20.25
C ILE A 77 -21.82 3.72 -20.13
N ILE A 78 -21.46 4.89 -20.66
CA ILE A 78 -20.07 5.37 -20.71
C ILE A 78 -19.51 5.66 -19.31
N TYR A 79 -20.34 6.19 -18.40
CA TYR A 79 -19.91 6.47 -17.02
C TYR A 79 -19.44 5.20 -16.29
N ASN A 80 -20.09 4.06 -16.53
CA ASN A 80 -19.67 2.79 -15.95
C ASN A 80 -18.28 2.36 -16.44
N ILE A 81 -17.92 2.69 -17.69
CA ILE A 81 -16.57 2.42 -18.21
C ILE A 81 -15.54 3.28 -17.45
N THR A 82 -15.82 4.58 -17.31
CA THR A 82 -14.88 5.47 -16.63
C THR A 82 -14.71 5.12 -15.17
N ASP A 83 -15.78 4.73 -14.48
CA ASP A 83 -15.74 4.38 -13.06
C ASP A 83 -14.99 3.07 -12.84
N ASP A 84 -15.25 2.04 -13.67
CA ASP A 84 -14.48 0.79 -13.62
C ASP A 84 -12.99 1.03 -13.90
N ILE A 85 -12.65 1.87 -14.88
CA ILE A 85 -11.25 2.19 -15.17
C ILE A 85 -10.61 2.94 -14.01
N LYS A 86 -11.31 3.88 -13.35
CA LYS A 86 -10.80 4.53 -12.14
C LYS A 86 -10.48 3.50 -11.06
N LEU A 87 -11.39 2.59 -10.76
CA LEU A 87 -11.17 1.54 -9.74
C LEU A 87 -9.97 0.64 -10.09
N MET A 88 -9.78 0.31 -11.37
CA MET A 88 -8.60 -0.44 -11.81
C MET A 88 -7.30 0.34 -11.63
N LEU A 89 -7.33 1.66 -11.86
CA LEU A 89 -6.18 2.53 -11.68
C LEU A 89 -5.86 2.70 -10.19
N GLU A 90 -6.86 2.83 -9.32
CA GLU A 90 -6.69 2.87 -7.86
C GLU A 90 -6.00 1.59 -7.35
N GLY A 91 -6.43 0.42 -7.82
CA GLY A 91 -5.78 -0.85 -7.49
C GLY A 91 -4.32 -0.97 -7.98
N LYS A 92 -3.88 -0.07 -8.89
CA LYS A 92 -2.49 0.02 -9.36
C LYS A 92 -1.69 1.13 -8.68
N LEU A 93 -2.31 2.00 -7.90
CA LEU A 93 -1.60 3.01 -7.14
C LEU A 93 -0.82 2.34 -6.00
N ARG A 94 0.41 2.78 -5.77
CA ARG A 94 1.17 2.35 -4.59
C ARG A 94 0.42 2.84 -3.35
N PRO A 95 0.20 1.98 -2.33
CA PRO A 95 -0.36 2.42 -1.07
C PRO A 95 0.45 3.58 -0.49
N GLU A 96 -0.23 4.49 0.20
CA GLU A 96 0.44 5.52 0.96
C GLU A 96 1.00 4.92 2.25
N GLU A 97 2.29 5.12 2.49
CA GLU A 97 2.89 4.81 3.79
C GLU A 97 2.50 5.92 4.79
N ARG A 98 1.67 5.57 5.77
CA ARG A 98 1.29 6.46 6.87
C ARG A 98 2.00 6.05 8.16
N VAL A 99 2.65 7.03 8.81
CA VAL A 99 3.17 6.85 10.17
C VAL A 99 2.02 6.89 11.15
N VAL A 100 1.85 5.80 11.91
CA VAL A 100 0.89 5.69 13.01
C VAL A 100 1.66 5.56 14.31
N GLU A 101 1.52 6.57 15.17
CA GLU A 101 2.09 6.57 16.50
C GLU A 101 1.37 5.51 17.38
N LEU A 102 2.17 4.73 18.11
CA LEU A 102 1.70 3.65 18.99
C LEU A 102 1.74 4.07 20.46
N GLY A 103 2.83 4.73 20.88
CA GLY A 103 3.00 5.14 22.26
C GLY A 103 4.36 5.74 22.57
N HIS A 104 4.54 6.13 23.83
CA HIS A 104 5.77 6.73 24.33
C HIS A 104 6.27 5.98 25.56
N ALA A 105 7.55 5.61 25.54
CA ALA A 105 8.24 5.01 26.67
C ALA A 105 9.38 5.91 27.17
N LEU A 106 9.41 6.19 28.47
CA LEU A 106 10.42 7.02 29.10
C LEU A 106 11.57 6.15 29.60
N VAL A 107 12.79 6.46 29.18
CA VAL A 107 13.99 5.73 29.63
C VAL A 107 14.30 6.11 31.07
N LYS A 108 14.20 5.14 31.99
CA LYS A 108 14.50 5.32 33.42
C LYS A 108 15.93 4.94 33.76
N ARG A 109 16.48 3.95 33.08
CA ARG A 109 17.85 3.48 33.29
C ARG A 109 18.37 2.79 32.03
N VAL A 110 19.66 2.89 31.78
CA VAL A 110 20.31 2.18 30.67
C VAL A 110 21.25 1.13 31.24
N PHE A 111 21.11 -0.10 30.76
CA PHE A 111 21.95 -1.23 31.12
C PHE A 111 22.88 -1.56 29.97
N THR A 112 24.18 -1.68 30.24
CA THR A 112 25.15 -2.12 29.23
C THR A 112 25.46 -3.59 29.44
N VAL A 113 25.19 -4.41 28.42
CA VAL A 113 25.47 -5.85 28.44
C VAL A 113 26.54 -6.14 27.39
N SER A 114 27.68 -6.70 27.82
CA SER A 114 28.90 -6.85 27.00
C SER A 114 28.67 -7.51 25.64
N ARG A 115 27.71 -8.43 25.53
CA ARG A 115 27.36 -9.14 24.28
C ARG A 115 26.19 -8.52 23.51
N HIS A 116 25.35 -7.73 24.17
CA HIS A 116 24.06 -7.28 23.61
C HIS A 116 23.95 -5.76 23.48
N GLY A 117 24.99 -5.00 23.83
CA GLY A 117 24.96 -3.54 23.75
C GLY A 117 24.13 -2.89 24.85
N ALA A 118 23.54 -1.73 24.55
CA ALA A 118 22.72 -0.99 25.49
C ALA A 118 21.25 -1.47 25.47
N ILE A 119 20.68 -1.68 26.66
CA ILE A 119 19.27 -2.00 26.87
C ILE A 119 18.67 -0.88 27.72
N ALA A 120 17.64 -0.22 27.20
CA ALA A 120 16.91 0.81 27.91
C ALA A 120 15.83 0.16 28.80
N GLY A 121 15.94 0.34 30.11
CA GLY A 121 14.85 0.10 31.05
C GLY A 121 13.88 1.27 31.01
N CYS A 122 12.68 1.03 30.51
CA CYS A 122 11.70 2.04 30.18
C CYS A 122 10.39 1.85 30.93
N TYR A 123 9.66 2.94 31.11
CA TYR A 123 8.28 2.95 31.58
C TYR A 123 7.37 3.49 30.46
N VAL A 124 6.34 2.72 30.07
CA VAL A 124 5.41 3.14 29.01
C VAL A 124 4.44 4.19 29.57
N ALA A 125 4.63 5.45 29.19
CA ALA A 125 3.87 6.58 29.71
C ALA A 125 2.53 6.76 28.99
N GLN A 126 2.48 6.46 27.69
CA GLN A 126 1.32 6.61 26.83
C GLN A 126 1.27 5.49 25.78
N GLY A 127 0.06 5.08 25.40
CA GLY A 127 -0.15 4.10 24.34
C GLY A 127 0.42 2.73 24.68
N ASN A 128 1.04 2.08 23.70
CA ASN A 128 1.73 0.80 23.85
C ASN A 128 3.07 0.82 23.09
N VAL A 129 3.90 -0.19 23.36
CA VAL A 129 5.08 -0.51 22.55
C VAL A 129 4.90 -1.93 22.04
N GLU A 130 4.88 -2.10 20.73
CA GLU A 130 4.68 -3.39 20.07
C GLU A 130 5.98 -3.90 19.46
N ARG A 131 6.18 -5.22 19.47
CA ARG A 131 7.33 -5.85 18.83
C ARG A 131 7.24 -5.66 17.31
N GLY A 132 8.35 -5.29 16.69
CA GLY A 132 8.43 -5.04 15.25
C GLY A 132 8.09 -3.60 14.84
N CYS A 133 7.70 -2.75 15.79
CA CYS A 133 7.57 -1.31 15.54
C CYS A 133 8.93 -0.64 15.28
N ARG A 134 8.87 0.62 14.86
CA ARG A 134 10.01 1.53 14.83
C ARG A 134 9.96 2.43 16.05
N ILE A 135 11.14 2.85 16.50
CA ILE A 135 11.31 3.73 17.64
C ILE A 135 12.04 4.97 17.17
N ARG A 136 11.42 6.14 17.38
CA ARG A 136 12.08 7.43 17.30
C ARG A 136 12.63 7.79 18.68
N VAL A 137 13.93 8.06 18.74
CA VAL A 137 14.60 8.48 19.98
C VAL A 137 14.57 10.00 20.02
N ASN A 138 13.91 10.56 21.04
CA ASN A 138 13.85 11.99 21.30
C ASN A 138 14.61 12.29 22.60
N ARG A 139 15.48 13.30 22.58
CA ARG A 139 16.30 13.75 23.71
C ARG A 139 16.23 15.27 23.81
N ASP A 140 15.91 15.80 24.97
CA ASP A 140 15.79 17.25 25.22
C ASP A 140 14.93 17.98 24.18
N GLY A 141 13.83 17.33 23.74
CA GLY A 141 12.92 17.86 22.72
C GLY A 141 13.44 17.82 21.28
N ARG A 142 14.55 17.12 21.01
CA ARG A 142 15.11 16.94 19.66
C ARG A 142 15.11 15.47 19.25
N THR A 143 14.81 15.21 17.98
CA THR A 143 14.92 13.85 17.42
C THR A 143 16.39 13.52 17.16
N ILE A 144 16.84 12.43 17.79
CA ILE A 144 18.18 11.86 17.61
C ILE A 144 18.22 10.92 16.41
N GLY A 145 17.13 10.20 16.17
CA GLY A 145 16.99 9.35 14.99
C GLY A 145 15.90 8.29 15.11
N ASP A 146 15.68 7.58 14.02
CA ASP A 146 14.68 6.52 13.87
C ASP A 146 15.37 5.15 13.76
N TYR A 147 14.96 4.20 14.60
CA TYR A 147 15.58 2.89 14.70
C TYR A 147 14.52 1.79 14.70
N ARG A 148 14.90 0.59 14.27
CA ARG A 148 14.06 -0.60 14.45
C ARG A 148 14.16 -1.10 15.89
N LEU A 149 13.05 -1.56 16.45
CA LEU A 149 13.06 -2.28 17.71
C LEU A 149 13.69 -3.67 17.50
N ASP A 150 14.75 -3.97 18.26
CA ASP A 150 15.46 -5.26 18.24
C ASP A 150 14.77 -6.27 19.17
N SER A 151 14.57 -5.88 20.43
CA SER A 151 13.90 -6.71 21.43
C SER A 151 13.03 -5.89 22.35
N LEU A 152 11.89 -6.46 22.74
CA LEU A 152 10.97 -5.92 23.73
C LEU A 152 10.77 -7.00 24.81
N ARG A 153 11.16 -6.69 26.04
CA ARG A 153 11.11 -7.63 27.15
C ARG A 153 10.38 -7.05 28.34
N ARG A 154 9.66 -7.89 29.07
CA ARG A 154 9.25 -7.59 30.44
C ARG A 154 9.99 -8.54 31.36
N GLU A 155 10.70 -7.97 32.33
CA GLU A 155 11.60 -8.73 33.21
C GLU A 155 12.63 -9.53 32.39
N LYS A 156 12.43 -10.84 32.26
CA LYS A 156 13.31 -11.74 31.48
C LYS A 156 12.67 -12.30 30.23
N ASP A 157 11.38 -12.06 30.01
CA ASP A 157 10.59 -12.68 28.95
C ASP A 157 10.42 -11.75 27.75
N ASP A 158 10.60 -12.31 26.56
CA ASP A 158 10.28 -11.63 25.30
C ASP A 158 8.76 -11.54 25.13
N VAL A 159 8.25 -10.32 24.93
CA VAL A 159 6.82 -10.06 24.83
C VAL A 159 6.46 -9.48 23.46
N LYS A 160 5.19 -9.63 23.07
CA LYS A 160 4.67 -9.05 21.83
C LYS A 160 4.35 -7.56 21.97
N GLU A 161 3.92 -7.15 23.15
CA GLU A 161 3.46 -5.79 23.41
C GLU A 161 3.64 -5.46 24.89
N VAL A 162 3.85 -4.18 25.19
CA VAL A 162 3.80 -3.62 26.54
C VAL A 162 2.89 -2.40 26.54
N ALA A 163 1.81 -2.48 27.29
CA ALA A 163 0.85 -1.39 27.43
C ALA A 163 1.34 -0.29 28.40
N ARG A 164 0.70 0.87 28.31
CA ARG A 164 0.82 1.97 29.27
C ARG A 164 0.78 1.49 30.72
N GLY A 165 1.63 2.08 31.56
CA GLY A 165 1.66 1.82 32.99
C GLY A 165 2.62 0.71 33.39
N PHE A 166 3.21 -0.01 32.43
CA PHE A 166 4.15 -1.09 32.68
C PHE A 166 5.60 -0.71 32.36
N GLU A 167 6.52 -1.38 33.05
CA GLU A 167 7.94 -1.34 32.75
C GLU A 167 8.33 -2.39 31.70
N CYS A 168 9.33 -2.06 30.89
CA CYS A 168 9.90 -2.93 29.88
C CYS A 168 11.37 -2.64 29.60
N GLY A 169 12.08 -3.63 29.06
CA GLY A 169 13.39 -3.49 28.45
C GLY A 169 13.25 -3.34 26.93
N ILE A 170 13.79 -2.26 26.39
CA ILE A 170 13.82 -1.97 24.95
C ILE A 170 15.27 -1.96 24.48
N LYS A 171 15.52 -2.65 23.36
CA LYS A 171 16.80 -2.58 22.65
C LYS A 171 16.55 -2.16 21.21
N LEU A 172 17.42 -1.30 20.68
CA LEU A 172 17.33 -0.79 19.32
C LEU A 172 18.39 -1.45 18.42
N VAL A 173 18.03 -1.69 17.16
CA VAL A 173 18.95 -2.25 16.18
C VAL A 173 20.03 -1.23 15.84
N GLY A 174 21.30 -1.57 16.08
CA GLY A 174 22.45 -0.77 15.66
C GLY A 174 22.66 0.54 16.43
N PHE A 175 21.88 0.82 17.48
CA PHE A 175 21.99 2.04 18.26
C PHE A 175 22.18 1.76 19.75
N ASN A 176 23.29 2.26 20.30
CA ASN A 176 23.68 2.03 21.70
C ASN A 176 23.78 3.33 22.54
N ASP A 177 23.71 4.52 21.93
CA ASP A 177 23.75 5.80 22.66
C ASP A 177 22.38 6.19 23.20
N ILE A 178 21.67 5.25 23.85
CA ILE A 178 20.45 5.58 24.60
C ILE A 178 20.88 6.15 25.96
N LYS A 179 20.22 7.22 26.40
CA LYS A 179 20.50 7.89 27.68
C LYS A 179 19.26 7.87 28.56
N GLN A 180 19.51 8.03 29.87
CA GLN A 180 18.44 8.28 30.81
C GLN A 180 17.68 9.55 30.41
N ASP A 181 16.37 9.55 30.64
CA ASP A 181 15.43 10.62 30.29
C ASP A 181 15.18 10.82 28.79
N ASP A 182 15.76 9.99 27.92
CA ASP A 182 15.32 9.87 26.53
C ASP A 182 13.84 9.42 26.48
N VAL A 183 13.12 9.95 25.50
CA VAL A 183 11.75 9.55 25.15
C VAL A 183 11.81 8.67 23.91
N LEU A 184 11.35 7.43 24.04
CA LEU A 184 11.21 6.48 22.94
C LEU A 184 9.78 6.52 22.43
N GLU A 185 9.60 7.15 21.27
CA GLU A 185 8.31 7.23 20.56
C GLU A 185 8.18 6.02 19.63
N ALA A 186 7.27 5.11 19.96
CA ALA A 186 6.98 3.94 19.16
C ALA A 186 5.96 4.27 18.07
N TYR A 187 6.23 3.84 16.84
CA TYR A 187 5.35 4.02 15.71
C TYR A 187 5.45 2.85 14.72
N LYS A 188 4.43 2.69 13.89
CA LYS A 188 4.41 1.77 12.76
C LYS A 188 4.16 2.52 11.46
N ILE A 189 4.53 1.89 10.35
CA ILE A 189 4.20 2.36 9.00
C ILE A 189 3.05 1.47 8.54
N GLU A 190 1.88 2.07 8.31
CA GLU A 190 0.73 1.39 7.72
C GLU A 190 0.62 1.76 6.25
N GLU A 191 0.37 0.76 5.40
CA GLU A 191 0.04 0.97 4.00
C GLU A 191 -1.46 1.24 3.87
N VAL A 192 -1.82 2.47 3.46
CA VAL A 192 -3.21 2.88 3.23
C VAL A 192 -3.47 2.90 1.73
N ALA A 193 -4.47 2.14 1.27
CA ALA A 193 -4.89 2.18 -0.13
C ALA A 193 -5.35 3.59 -0.52
N ARG A 194 -4.86 4.09 -1.66
CA ARG A 194 -5.24 5.40 -2.20
C ARG A 194 -6.43 5.28 -3.13
N THR A 195 -7.28 6.30 -3.14
CA THR A 195 -8.38 6.49 -4.10
C THR A 195 -8.07 7.66 -5.04
N LEU A 196 -8.63 7.63 -6.25
CA LEU A 196 -8.48 8.64 -7.32
C LEU A 196 -9.53 9.75 -7.23
#